data_AF-A0A8J2M742-F1
#
_entry.id   AF-A0A8J2M742-F1
#
_cell.length_a   1.000
_cell.length_b   1.000
_cell.length_c   1.000
_cell.angle_alpha   90.00
_cell.angle_beta   90.00
_cell.angle_gamma   90.00
#
_symmetry.space_group_name_H-M   'P 1'
#
loop_
_entity.id
_entity.type
_entity.pdbx_description
1 polymer ?
#
loop_
_entity_poly.entity_id
_entity_poly.type
_entity_poly.pdbx_seq_one_letter_code
_entity_poly.pdbx_strand_id
1 'polypeptide(L)'
;MCSRFPTYCGHNLCCCTSNSCYNQLRNHFLRITSQLRKAISCDIYRQQWIGNSHLKRLNKSSYPTSEEMYRRTDCTACISRVDEEGVEMSCTEENVDIACRGMDLRVGGFVLCNGYGDCCCQGDGCPEALRNFYSGSQKLLGTPQTNKRLNSAHYFNPNALIIITFVFITILLLL
;
A
#
# COMPACT_ATOMS: atom_id res chain seq x y z
N MET A 1 -5.57 -18.95 -21.71
CA MET A 1 -6.66 -19.64 -21.00
C MET A 1 -6.05 -20.49 -19.89
N CYS A 2 -6.43 -20.27 -18.62
CA CYS A 2 -5.99 -21.11 -17.51
C CYS A 2 -6.49 -22.55 -17.73
N SER A 3 -5.60 -23.50 -17.97
CA SER A 3 -5.95 -24.89 -18.35
C SER A 3 -5.64 -25.94 -17.29
N ARG A 4 -5.14 -25.54 -16.11
CA ARG A 4 -4.69 -26.48 -15.07
C ARG A 4 -5.65 -26.50 -13.88
N PHE A 5 -6.15 -27.71 -13.58
CA PHE A 5 -6.85 -28.08 -12.36
C PHE A 5 -5.90 -28.98 -11.54
N PRO A 6 -5.74 -28.78 -10.22
CA PRO A 6 -6.30 -27.73 -9.36
C PRO A 6 -5.45 -26.44 -9.38
N THR A 7 -5.94 -25.39 -8.71
CA THR A 7 -5.36 -24.04 -8.58
C THR A 7 -3.83 -23.98 -8.77
N TYR A 8 -3.37 -23.24 -9.78
CA TYR A 8 -1.94 -23.01 -10.07
C TYR A 8 -1.57 -21.58 -9.72
N CYS A 9 -0.70 -21.40 -8.73
CA CYS A 9 -0.12 -20.11 -8.37
C CYS A 9 1.35 -20.05 -8.82
N GLY A 10 1.64 -19.14 -9.75
CA GLY A 10 3.00 -18.68 -10.03
C GLY A 10 3.35 -17.47 -9.15
N HIS A 11 4.52 -16.86 -9.37
CA HIS A 11 5.01 -15.75 -8.55
C HIS A 11 4.09 -14.51 -8.53
N ASN A 12 3.37 -14.22 -9.62
CA ASN A 12 2.54 -13.01 -9.76
C ASN A 12 1.08 -13.29 -10.16
N LEU A 13 0.72 -14.56 -10.37
CA LEU A 13 -0.60 -14.91 -10.89
C LEU A 13 -1.05 -16.25 -10.33
N CYS A 14 -2.24 -16.27 -9.74
CA CYS A 14 -2.95 -17.50 -9.41
C CYS A 14 -4.09 -17.73 -10.39
N CYS A 15 -4.00 -18.83 -11.14
CA CYS A 15 -5.03 -19.32 -12.04
C CYS A 15 -5.82 -20.42 -11.33
N CYS A 16 -7.14 -20.40 -11.50
CA CYS A 16 -7.99 -21.41 -10.92
C CYS A 16 -9.30 -21.52 -11.73
N THR A 17 -9.78 -22.76 -11.88
CA THR A 17 -10.84 -23.12 -12.86
C THR A 17 -12.01 -23.90 -12.25
N SER A 18 -12.04 -24.06 -10.91
CA SER A 18 -13.07 -24.85 -10.22
C SER A 18 -14.27 -23.99 -9.79
N ASN A 19 -15.44 -24.60 -9.57
CA ASN A 19 -16.59 -23.90 -8.96
C ASN A 19 -16.31 -23.41 -7.52
N SER A 20 -15.25 -23.90 -6.88
CA SER A 20 -14.78 -23.47 -5.56
C SER A 20 -13.59 -22.52 -5.64
N CYS A 21 -13.40 -21.86 -6.79
CA CYS A 21 -12.16 -21.16 -7.10
C CYS A 21 -11.78 -20.08 -6.09
N TYR A 22 -12.75 -19.24 -5.77
CA TYR A 22 -12.62 -18.19 -4.78
C TYR A 22 -12.12 -18.74 -3.43
N ASN A 23 -12.72 -19.84 -2.96
CA ASN A 23 -12.36 -20.47 -1.68
C ASN A 23 -10.95 -21.08 -1.70
N GLN A 24 -10.54 -21.67 -2.83
CA GLN A 24 -9.19 -22.24 -2.97
C GLN A 24 -8.12 -21.16 -2.97
N LEU A 25 -8.34 -20.07 -3.71
CA LEU A 25 -7.44 -18.91 -3.72
C LEU A 25 -7.36 -18.27 -2.33
N ARG A 26 -8.51 -18.03 -1.70
CA ARG A 26 -8.60 -17.50 -0.34
C ARG A 26 -7.78 -18.31 0.65
N ASN A 27 -7.96 -19.63 0.66
CA ASN A 27 -7.24 -20.52 1.58
C ASN A 27 -5.74 -20.63 1.29
N HIS A 28 -5.33 -20.51 0.03
CA HIS A 28 -3.92 -20.51 -0.36
C HIS A 28 -3.18 -19.30 0.23
N PHE A 29 -3.73 -18.10 0.07
CA PHE A 29 -3.15 -16.88 0.63
C PHE A 29 -3.14 -16.89 2.16
N LEU A 30 -4.18 -17.44 2.80
CA LEU A 30 -4.24 -17.56 4.26
C LEU A 30 -3.14 -18.46 4.87
N ARG A 31 -2.58 -19.41 4.11
CA ARG A 31 -1.55 -20.35 4.62
C ARG A 31 -0.14 -19.80 4.57
N ILE A 32 0.16 -18.85 3.68
CA ILE A 32 1.53 -18.34 3.45
C ILE A 32 1.93 -17.28 4.51
N THR A 33 0.95 -16.77 5.25
CA THR A 33 1.02 -15.63 6.17
C THR A 33 1.85 -15.79 7.46
N SER A 34 2.50 -16.93 7.74
CA SER A 34 2.98 -17.23 9.11
C SER A 34 4.28 -16.54 9.58
N GLN A 35 4.86 -15.57 8.86
CA GLN A 35 6.14 -14.95 9.27
C GLN A 35 6.09 -13.42 9.45
N LEU A 36 5.78 -13.01 10.69
CA LEU A 36 6.34 -11.88 11.45
C LEU A 36 6.87 -10.65 10.67
N ARG A 37 5.97 -9.77 10.25
CA ARG A 37 6.19 -8.32 10.21
C ARG A 37 4.98 -7.62 10.84
N LYS A 38 5.14 -6.38 11.32
CA LYS A 38 4.04 -5.58 11.88
C LYS A 38 2.89 -5.55 10.88
N ALA A 39 1.89 -6.36 11.18
CA ALA A 39 0.86 -6.76 10.27
C ALA A 39 -0.24 -5.71 10.33
N ILE A 40 -0.44 -4.97 9.23
CA ILE A 40 -1.54 -4.01 9.14
C ILE A 40 -2.74 -4.67 8.50
N SER A 41 -3.94 -4.22 8.88
CA SER A 41 -5.17 -4.63 8.23
C SER A 41 -5.53 -3.71 7.07
N CYS A 42 -5.75 -4.30 5.90
CA CYS A 42 -6.18 -3.60 4.69
C CYS A 42 -7.49 -4.19 4.17
N ASP A 43 -8.39 -3.30 3.75
CA ASP A 43 -9.61 -3.67 3.05
C ASP A 43 -9.30 -3.70 1.55
N ILE A 44 -9.50 -4.85 0.91
CA ILE A 44 -9.22 -5.07 -0.51
C ILE A 44 -10.54 -5.09 -1.24
N TYR A 45 -10.72 -4.14 -2.14
CA TYR A 45 -11.91 -3.98 -2.95
C TYR A 45 -11.65 -2.97 -4.07
N ARG A 46 -12.58 -2.90 -5.03
CA ARG A 46 -12.65 -1.80 -6.00
C ARG A 46 -13.99 -1.09 -5.83
N GLN A 47 -13.98 0.23 -5.88
CA GLN A 47 -15.20 1.03 -5.80
C GLN A 47 -15.18 2.14 -6.84
N GLN A 48 -16.30 2.29 -7.54
CA GLN A 48 -16.48 3.30 -8.57
C GLN A 48 -16.62 4.70 -7.97
N TRP A 49 -16.20 5.70 -8.74
CA TRP A 49 -16.45 7.09 -8.40
C TRP A 49 -17.94 7.42 -8.46
N ILE A 50 -18.37 8.31 -7.57
CA ILE A 50 -19.59 9.08 -7.74
C ILE A 50 -19.24 10.51 -8.19
N GLY A 51 -20.20 11.14 -8.87
CA GLY A 51 -20.06 12.50 -9.38
C GLY A 51 -19.61 12.55 -10.84
N ASN A 52 -19.50 13.78 -11.37
CA ASN A 52 -18.97 14.02 -12.70
C ASN A 52 -17.43 14.07 -12.68
N SER A 53 -16.83 14.23 -13.87
CA SER A 53 -15.37 14.25 -14.07
C SER A 53 -14.59 15.19 -13.13
N HIS A 54 -15.22 16.25 -12.62
CA HIS A 54 -14.58 17.26 -11.76
C HIS A 54 -14.67 16.97 -10.25
N LEU A 55 -15.53 16.04 -9.82
CA LEU A 55 -15.79 15.77 -8.40
C LEU A 55 -15.81 14.27 -8.09
N LYS A 56 -14.83 13.52 -8.64
CA LYS A 56 -14.64 12.10 -8.36
C LYS A 56 -14.45 11.87 -6.85
N ARG A 57 -15.42 11.19 -6.24
CA ARG A 57 -15.39 10.85 -4.80
C ARG A 57 -15.97 9.47 -4.57
N LEU A 58 -15.63 8.85 -3.45
CA LEU A 58 -16.34 7.66 -2.97
C LEU A 58 -17.63 8.05 -2.29
N ASN A 59 -18.67 7.26 -2.53
CA ASN A 59 -19.91 7.35 -1.79
C ASN A 59 -19.84 6.48 -0.52
N LYS A 60 -20.00 7.13 0.63
CA LYS A 60 -19.98 6.47 1.94
C LYS A 60 -21.15 5.51 2.14
N SER A 61 -22.29 5.75 1.50
CA SER A 61 -23.48 4.89 1.63
C SER A 61 -23.44 3.65 0.75
N SER A 62 -22.46 3.55 -0.15
CA SER A 62 -22.32 2.42 -1.08
C SER A 62 -20.92 1.82 -1.03
N TYR A 63 -20.34 1.73 0.19
CA TYR A 63 -19.14 0.94 0.37
C TYR A 63 -19.42 -0.53 0.07
N PRO A 64 -18.46 -1.26 -0.51
CA PRO A 64 -18.65 -2.67 -0.81
C PRO A 64 -19.01 -3.47 0.43
N THR A 65 -19.88 -4.46 0.24
CA THR A 65 -20.33 -5.36 1.31
C THR A 65 -19.21 -6.30 1.74
N SER A 66 -19.43 -7.09 2.79
CA SER A 66 -18.47 -8.12 3.22
C SER A 66 -18.24 -9.24 2.20
N GLU A 67 -19.10 -9.38 1.19
CA GLU A 67 -18.92 -10.33 0.09
C GLU A 67 -18.04 -9.76 -1.03
N GLU A 68 -18.08 -8.44 -1.23
CA GLU A 68 -17.34 -7.71 -2.27
C GLU A 68 -16.01 -7.14 -1.75
N MET A 69 -15.84 -7.11 -0.42
CA MET A 69 -14.65 -6.62 0.28
C MET A 69 -13.97 -7.76 1.02
N TYR A 70 -12.68 -7.94 0.75
CA TYR A 70 -11.85 -8.91 1.47
C TYR A 70 -10.88 -8.20 2.41
N ARG A 71 -10.87 -8.56 3.69
CA ARG A 71 -9.93 -7.98 4.67
C ARG A 71 -8.71 -8.84 4.85
N ARG A 72 -7.53 -8.28 4.59
CA ARG A 72 -6.24 -8.86 4.99
C ARG A 72 -5.75 -8.22 6.27
N THR A 73 -5.00 -8.97 7.06
CA THR A 73 -4.44 -8.53 8.36
C THR A 73 -2.94 -8.70 8.45
N ASP A 74 -2.31 -9.05 7.34
CA ASP A 74 -0.90 -9.44 7.19
C ASP A 74 -0.11 -8.54 6.24
N CYS A 75 -0.63 -7.34 5.99
CA CYS A 75 -0.04 -6.40 5.06
C CYS A 75 1.16 -5.68 5.69
N THR A 76 2.07 -5.22 4.85
CA THR A 76 3.13 -4.28 5.20
C THR A 76 2.72 -2.82 4.93
N ALA A 77 1.84 -2.59 3.95
CA ALA A 77 1.15 -1.31 3.66
C ALA A 77 -0.21 -1.55 2.96
N CYS A 78 -1.13 -0.60 3.09
CA CYS A 78 -2.32 -0.54 2.22
C CYS A 78 -2.03 0.41 1.06
N ILE A 79 -2.33 0.01 -0.17
CA ILE A 79 -2.15 0.82 -1.36
C ILE A 79 -3.51 1.05 -2.01
N SER A 80 -3.76 2.28 -2.45
CA SER A 80 -4.88 2.63 -3.29
C SER A 80 -4.39 3.15 -4.64
N ARG A 81 -4.93 2.60 -5.72
CA ARG A 81 -4.67 3.02 -7.10
C ARG A 81 -5.92 3.62 -7.69
N VAL A 82 -5.78 4.77 -8.33
CA VAL A 82 -6.91 5.48 -8.94
C VAL A 82 -6.84 5.43 -10.46
N ASP A 83 -8.01 5.32 -11.07
CA ASP A 83 -8.17 5.42 -12.52
C ASP A 83 -9.44 6.20 -12.88
N GLU A 84 -9.85 6.11 -14.14
CA GLU A 84 -11.01 6.84 -14.62
C GLU A 84 -12.33 6.40 -13.98
N GLU A 85 -12.44 5.12 -13.63
CA GLU A 85 -13.68 4.49 -13.17
C GLU A 85 -13.80 4.49 -11.65
N GLY A 86 -12.68 4.37 -10.93
CA GLY A 86 -12.71 4.23 -9.48
C GLY A 86 -11.36 4.21 -8.79
N VAL A 87 -11.40 3.68 -7.58
CA VAL A 87 -10.22 3.36 -6.79
C VAL A 87 -10.19 1.87 -6.47
N GLU A 88 -9.03 1.28 -6.62
CA GLU A 88 -8.72 -0.07 -6.19
C GLU A 88 -7.88 -0.02 -4.92
N MET A 89 -8.38 -0.65 -3.86
CA MET A 89 -7.67 -0.85 -2.60
C MET A 89 -7.01 -2.21 -2.60
N SER A 90 -5.73 -2.24 -2.25
CA SER A 90 -4.89 -3.43 -2.25
C SER A 90 -3.99 -3.49 -1.01
N CYS A 91 -3.47 -4.68 -0.77
CA CYS A 91 -2.54 -4.99 0.31
C CYS A 91 -1.20 -5.39 -0.32
N THR A 92 -0.10 -4.87 0.21
CA THR A 92 1.25 -5.28 -0.20
C THR A 92 2.01 -5.93 0.95
N GLU A 93 2.80 -6.95 0.61
CA GLU A 93 3.75 -7.62 1.51
C GLU A 93 5.18 -7.12 1.27
N GLU A 94 5.38 -6.29 0.23
CA GLU A 94 6.67 -5.70 -0.09
C GLU A 94 7.14 -4.73 0.99
N ASN A 95 8.43 -4.39 0.98
CA ASN A 95 8.93 -3.31 1.82
C ASN A 95 8.17 -2.01 1.50
N VAL A 96 7.70 -1.32 2.54
CA VAL A 96 7.03 -0.02 2.47
C VAL A 96 7.73 0.99 1.56
N ASP A 97 9.07 1.05 1.57
CA ASP A 97 9.83 1.99 0.72
C ASP A 97 9.67 1.69 -0.78
N ILE A 98 9.44 0.42 -1.12
CA ILE A 98 9.18 -0.03 -2.49
C ILE A 98 7.71 0.19 -2.82
N ALA A 99 6.84 -0.25 -1.92
CA ALA A 99 5.39 -0.26 -2.15
C ALA A 99 4.78 1.15 -2.22
N CYS A 100 5.28 2.09 -1.41
CA CYS A 100 4.85 3.49 -1.39
C CYS A 100 5.73 4.39 -2.26
N ARG A 101 6.60 3.83 -3.12
CA ARG A 101 7.54 4.62 -3.94
C ARG A 101 6.79 5.62 -4.82
N GLY A 102 7.21 6.88 -4.76
CA GLY A 102 6.62 7.97 -5.54
C GLY A 102 5.35 8.57 -4.93
N MET A 103 4.94 8.15 -3.72
CA MET A 103 3.86 8.75 -2.94
C MET A 103 4.48 9.53 -1.77
N ASP A 104 4.73 10.81 -1.98
CA ASP A 104 5.42 11.71 -1.06
C ASP A 104 4.55 12.86 -0.53
N LEU A 105 3.37 13.08 -1.12
CA LEU A 105 2.41 14.10 -0.70
C LEU A 105 1.68 13.66 0.56
N ARG A 106 1.94 14.36 1.66
CA ARG A 106 1.28 14.11 2.94
C ARG A 106 -0.10 14.76 2.97
N VAL A 107 -1.15 13.95 2.97
CA VAL A 107 -2.55 14.44 2.92
C VAL A 107 -3.25 14.39 4.27
N GLY A 108 -2.64 13.78 5.29
CA GLY A 108 -3.15 13.70 6.66
C GLY A 108 -2.95 12.32 7.27
N GLY A 109 -2.85 12.26 8.60
CA GLY A 109 -2.64 11.01 9.33
C GLY A 109 -1.42 10.24 8.83
N PHE A 110 -1.63 8.96 8.46
CA PHE A 110 -0.61 8.06 7.91
C PHE A 110 -0.71 7.87 6.39
N VAL A 111 -1.45 8.73 5.69
CA VAL A 111 -1.69 8.60 4.24
C VAL A 111 -0.71 9.48 3.47
N LEU A 112 0.00 8.85 2.54
CA LEU A 112 0.84 9.50 1.55
C LEU A 112 0.23 9.29 0.17
N CYS A 113 0.20 10.30 -0.67
CA CYS A 113 -0.31 10.19 -2.03
C CYS A 113 0.69 10.73 -3.05
N ASN A 114 0.44 10.48 -4.34
CA ASN A 114 1.12 11.14 -5.44
C ASN A 114 0.19 12.14 -6.14
N GLY A 115 0.73 12.85 -7.15
CA GLY A 115 -0.05 13.83 -7.92
C GLY A 115 -1.18 13.25 -8.77
N TYR A 116 -1.21 11.92 -8.96
CA TYR A 116 -2.27 11.21 -9.68
C TYR A 116 -3.42 10.80 -8.76
N GLY A 117 -3.23 10.85 -7.44
CA GLY A 117 -4.21 10.44 -6.44
C GLY A 117 -4.07 9.00 -5.97
N ASP A 118 -3.04 8.27 -6.38
CA ASP A 118 -2.67 7.00 -5.74
C ASP A 118 -2.17 7.29 -4.33
N CYS A 119 -2.52 6.43 -3.37
CA CYS A 119 -2.08 6.61 -2.00
C CYS A 119 -1.54 5.32 -1.37
N CYS A 120 -0.67 5.51 -0.38
CA CYS A 120 -0.12 4.48 0.47
C CYS A 120 -0.42 4.85 1.92
N CYS A 121 -0.72 3.85 2.73
CA CYS A 121 -0.93 4.05 4.15
C CYS A 121 -0.27 2.95 4.98
N GLN A 122 0.34 3.34 6.09
CA GLN A 122 0.94 2.42 7.06
C GLN A 122 0.43 2.71 8.48
N GLY A 123 -0.08 1.69 9.17
CA GLY A 123 -0.53 1.78 10.56
C GLY A 123 -2.01 1.49 10.76
N ASP A 124 -2.40 1.44 12.04
CA ASP A 124 -3.78 1.12 12.40
C ASP A 124 -4.75 2.18 11.85
N GLY A 125 -5.89 1.73 11.33
CA GLY A 125 -6.92 2.61 10.76
C GLY A 125 -6.72 3.00 9.29
N CYS A 126 -5.70 2.46 8.59
CA CYS A 126 -5.47 2.77 7.17
C CYS A 126 -6.68 2.59 6.25
N PRO A 127 -7.49 1.52 6.35
CA PRO A 127 -8.67 1.37 5.50
C PRO A 127 -9.67 2.53 5.66
N GLU A 128 -9.88 2.97 6.89
CA GLU A 128 -10.75 4.10 7.19
C GLU A 128 -10.16 5.42 6.71
N ALA A 129 -8.85 5.62 6.89
CA ALA A 129 -8.16 6.82 6.42
C ALA A 129 -8.25 6.96 4.89
N LEU A 130 -7.96 5.89 4.14
CA LEU A 130 -8.07 5.90 2.68
C LEU A 130 -9.52 6.19 2.23
N ARG A 131 -10.51 5.56 2.87
CA ARG A 131 -11.94 5.86 2.62
C ARG A 131 -12.30 7.32 2.89
N ASN A 132 -11.83 7.88 4.00
CA ASN A 132 -12.08 9.28 4.36
C ASN A 132 -11.41 10.24 3.38
N PHE A 133 -10.21 9.92 2.88
CA PHE A 133 -9.53 10.70 1.85
C PHE A 133 -10.37 10.76 0.57
N TYR A 134 -10.72 9.62 -0.02
CA TYR A 134 -11.42 9.58 -1.30
C TYR A 134 -12.90 9.98 -1.23
N SER A 135 -13.53 9.94 -0.06
CA SER A 135 -14.87 10.48 0.15
C SER A 135 -14.88 12.00 0.38
N GLY A 136 -13.74 12.68 0.22
CA GLY A 136 -13.62 14.13 0.42
C GLY A 136 -13.68 14.57 1.88
N SER A 137 -13.54 13.65 2.83
CA SER A 137 -13.54 13.90 4.27
C SER A 137 -12.13 14.05 4.84
N GLN A 138 -11.24 14.70 4.09
CA GLN A 138 -9.81 14.83 4.41
C GLN A 138 -9.54 15.47 5.77
N LYS A 139 -10.44 16.34 6.25
CA LYS A 139 -10.36 16.93 7.61
C LYS A 139 -10.34 15.89 8.73
N LEU A 140 -10.90 14.69 8.49
CA LEU A 140 -10.93 13.57 9.45
C LEU A 140 -9.61 12.81 9.52
N LEU A 141 -8.68 13.04 8.58
CA LEU A 141 -7.36 12.38 8.58
C LEU A 141 -6.47 12.89 9.72
N GLY A 142 -6.79 14.06 10.30
CA GLY A 142 -5.97 14.71 11.31
C GLY A 142 -4.67 15.28 10.74
N THR A 143 -3.76 15.66 11.63
CA THR A 143 -2.46 16.21 11.22
C THR A 143 -1.60 15.13 10.57
N PRO A 144 -0.85 15.46 9.50
CA PRO A 144 0.12 14.53 8.93
C PRO A 144 1.13 14.08 9.98
N GLN A 145 1.25 12.78 10.20
CA GLN A 145 2.20 12.26 11.17
C GLN A 145 3.59 12.14 10.54
N THR A 146 4.55 12.84 11.14
CA THR A 146 5.96 12.86 10.72
C THR A 146 6.80 11.74 11.35
N ASN A 147 6.31 11.08 12.42
CA ASN A 147 7.18 10.45 13.44
C ASN A 147 7.12 8.93 13.57
N LYS A 148 6.35 8.22 12.73
CA LYS A 148 6.64 6.82 12.44
C LYS A 148 7.17 6.81 11.02
N ARG A 149 8.50 6.79 10.86
CA ARG A 149 9.15 6.51 9.58
C ARG A 149 8.35 5.38 8.91
N LEU A 150 7.74 5.63 7.74
CA LEU A 150 7.80 4.63 6.67
C LEU A 150 9.30 4.34 6.58
N ASN A 151 9.73 3.20 7.13
CA ASN A 151 11.11 2.94 7.54
C ASN A 151 12.08 3.55 6.56
N SER A 152 12.65 4.71 6.88
CA SER A 152 13.67 5.31 6.04
C SER A 152 14.80 4.30 5.96
N ALA A 153 14.92 3.58 4.85
CA ALA A 153 16.25 3.25 4.37
C ALA A 153 16.98 4.60 4.32
N HIS A 154 17.88 4.80 5.27
CA HIS A 154 18.94 5.76 5.06
C HIS A 154 19.51 5.39 3.69
N TYR A 155 19.28 6.23 2.69
CA TYR A 155 20.09 6.22 1.48
C TYR A 155 21.48 6.57 2.01
N PHE A 156 22.25 5.54 2.37
CA PHE A 156 23.68 5.68 2.56
C PHE A 156 24.18 6.12 1.20
N ASN A 157 24.34 7.43 1.02
CA ASN A 157 25.02 7.96 -0.13
C ASN A 157 26.47 7.48 0.00
N PRO A 158 26.93 6.54 -0.83
CA PRO A 158 28.30 6.00 -0.71
C PRO A 158 29.34 7.12 -0.87
N ASN A 159 28.97 8.25 -1.48
CA ASN A 159 29.84 9.42 -1.62
C ASN A 159 30.11 10.13 -0.29
N ALA A 160 29.24 10.04 0.72
CA ALA A 160 29.48 10.66 2.03
C ALA A 160 30.58 9.93 2.82
N LEU A 161 30.65 8.60 2.70
CA LEU A 161 31.70 7.79 3.30
C LEU A 161 33.06 8.02 2.63
N ILE A 162 33.06 8.23 1.30
CA ILE A 162 34.28 8.55 0.54
C ILE A 162 34.85 9.91 0.95
N ILE A 163 34.00 10.91 1.20
CA ILE A 163 34.46 12.25 1.62
C ILE A 163 35.09 12.19 3.02
N ILE A 164 34.49 11.46 3.96
CA ILE A 164 35.01 11.35 5.33
C ILE A 164 36.35 10.60 5.35
N THR A 165 36.51 9.54 4.55
CA THR A 165 37.80 8.84 4.46
C THR A 165 38.88 9.67 3.76
N PHE A 166 38.54 10.45 2.73
CA PHE A 166 39.51 11.34 2.08
C PHE A 166 40.00 12.46 3.00
N VAL A 167 39.12 13.06 3.80
CA VAL A 167 39.50 14.10 4.77
C VAL A 167 40.40 13.50 5.87
N PHE A 168 40.11 12.29 6.34
CA PHE A 168 40.96 11.64 7.34
C PHE A 168 42.35 11.27 6.79
N ILE A 169 42.42 10.76 5.56
CA ILE A 169 43.71 10.41 4.92
C ILE A 169 44.55 11.66 4.64
N THR A 170 43.93 12.74 4.18
CA THR A 170 44.64 14.00 3.91
C THR A 170 45.18 14.64 5.19
N ILE A 171 44.42 14.61 6.29
CA ILE A 171 44.90 15.11 7.59
C ILE A 171 46.06 14.24 8.12
N LEU A 172 46.01 12.91 7.93
CA LEU A 172 47.09 12.01 8.38
C LEU A 172 48.38 12.11 7.55
N LEU A 173 48.30 12.59 6.31
CA LEU A 173 49.45 12.82 5.42
C LEU A 173 50.08 14.22 5.59
N LEU A 174 49.37 15.14 6.25
CA LEU A 174 49.82 16.52 6.51
C LEU A 174 50.35 16.73 7.94
N LEU A 175 50.28 15.71 8.80
CA LEU A 175 50.85 15.64 10.15
C LEU A 175 52.14 14.80 10.13
#